data_AF-A0A356GHT6-F1
#
_entry.id   AF-A0A356GHT6-F1
#
_cell.length_a   1.000
_cell.length_b   1.000
_cell.length_c   1.000
_cell.angle_alpha   90.00
_cell.angle_beta   90.00
_cell.angle_gamma   90.00
#
_symmetry.space_group_name_H-M   'P 1'
#
loop_
_entity.id
_entity.type
_entity.pdbx_description
1 polymer ?
#
loop_
_entity_poly.entity_id
_entity_poly.type
_entity_poly.pdbx_seq_one_letter_code
_entity_poly.pdbx_strand_id
1 'polypeptide(L)'
;MKKGLLMILILSMFVLSSCTLHMTYEEIERDYDEHLLEVQPIYLERIAFLNELSSTWMKGVVRVNKTSAMSVSVGSGLIFDEDLSYYYVLTNNHVIYDPHMTQTTLTVYDYQNNVYAATYITSDNDYDLAVLRIRKRSDVDLNVFIFAKEPMDFDEEITTMGYPEGQLNAIHTGVLLDYGPVQIDVDENIINVNFDVMIAELPVKSGSSGSVAVNVNFEVVGLIFAGNFTNGSNVADYAFLIPIDQVKAFLTTNELAYHEVES
;
A
#
# COMPACT_ATOMS: atom_id res chain seq x y z
N MET A 1 -67.63 15.25 30.35
CA MET A 1 -66.38 14.61 29.87
C MET A 1 -65.66 15.35 28.73
N LYS A 2 -66.31 16.19 27.90
CA LYS A 2 -65.64 16.88 26.77
C LYS A 2 -64.76 18.10 27.12
N LYS A 3 -64.98 18.78 28.26
CA LYS A 3 -64.18 19.97 28.64
C LYS A 3 -62.83 19.64 29.28
N GLY A 4 -62.69 18.50 29.96
CA GLY A 4 -61.42 18.06 30.54
C GLY A 4 -60.42 17.55 29.49
N LEU A 5 -60.91 16.90 28.42
CA LEU A 5 -60.07 16.39 27.33
C LEU A 5 -59.42 17.53 26.51
N LEU A 6 -60.15 18.63 26.29
CA LEU A 6 -59.64 19.80 25.56
C LEU A 6 -58.55 20.54 26.36
N MET A 7 -58.66 20.58 27.68
CA MET A 7 -57.68 21.23 28.55
C MET A 7 -56.37 20.41 28.67
N ILE A 8 -56.47 19.08 28.64
CA ILE A 8 -55.30 18.19 28.58
C ILE A 8 -54.59 18.30 27.22
N LEU A 9 -55.35 18.44 26.12
CA LEU A 9 -54.78 18.59 24.77
C LEU A 9 -54.03 19.93 24.58
N ILE A 10 -54.52 21.01 25.19
CA ILE A 10 -53.87 22.33 25.16
C ILE A 10 -52.62 22.33 26.06
N LEU A 11 -52.66 21.66 27.21
CA LEU A 11 -51.50 21.53 28.08
C LEU A 11 -50.39 20.66 27.46
N SER A 12 -50.73 19.65 26.65
CA SER A 12 -49.75 18.84 25.91
C SER A 12 -49.11 19.57 24.72
N MET A 13 -49.76 20.61 24.17
CA MET A 13 -49.15 21.42 23.08
C MET A 13 -48.07 22.39 23.57
N PHE A 14 -48.03 22.72 24.87
CA PHE A 14 -47.00 23.59 25.44
C PHE A 14 -45.72 22.85 25.88
N VAL A 15 -45.70 21.52 25.86
CA VAL A 15 -44.51 20.72 26.24
C VAL A 15 -43.73 20.20 25.02
N LEU A 16 -44.19 20.52 23.81
CA LEU A 16 -43.49 20.25 22.55
C LEU A 16 -42.77 21.51 22.02
N SER A 17 -42.27 22.37 22.91
CA SER A 17 -41.27 23.35 22.52
C SER A 17 -39.99 22.58 22.18
N SER A 18 -39.81 22.31 20.89
CA SER A 18 -38.54 21.86 20.34
C SER A 18 -37.45 22.76 20.89
N CYS A 19 -36.53 22.21 21.69
CA CYS A 19 -35.29 22.89 22.05
C CYS A 19 -34.50 23.08 20.76
N THR A 20 -34.76 24.16 20.03
CA THR A 20 -33.85 24.63 18.98
C THR A 20 -32.67 25.24 19.71
N LEU A 21 -31.52 24.54 19.70
CA LEU A 21 -30.25 25.10 20.17
C LEU A 21 -29.94 26.30 19.29
N HIS A 22 -30.24 27.51 19.77
CA HIS A 22 -29.96 28.73 19.02
C HIS A 22 -28.56 29.17 19.38
N MET A 23 -27.57 28.72 18.59
CA MET A 23 -26.21 29.23 18.70
C MET A 23 -26.16 30.66 18.15
N THR A 24 -25.47 31.53 18.87
CA THR A 24 -25.09 32.85 18.39
C THR A 24 -23.94 32.74 17.38
N TYR A 25 -23.73 33.80 16.59
CA TYR A 25 -22.61 33.83 15.65
C TYR A 25 -21.26 33.68 16.38
N GLU A 26 -21.10 34.33 17.55
CA GLU A 26 -19.87 34.23 18.36
C GLU A 26 -19.63 32.80 18.88
N GLU A 27 -20.67 32.05 19.23
CA GLU A 27 -20.54 30.64 19.63
C GLU A 27 -20.14 29.76 18.45
N ILE A 28 -20.67 30.00 17.25
CA ILE A 28 -20.27 29.26 16.04
C ILE A 28 -18.81 29.57 15.67
N GLU A 29 -18.39 30.83 15.75
CA GLU A 29 -17.02 31.25 15.47
C GLU A 29 -16.03 30.63 16.47
N ARG A 30 -16.38 30.60 17.77
CA ARG A 30 -15.58 29.93 18.78
C ARG A 30 -15.49 28.41 18.54
N ASP A 31 -16.62 27.74 18.27
CA ASP A 31 -16.62 26.29 17.99
C ASP A 31 -15.79 25.97 16.74
N TYR A 32 -15.80 26.84 15.73
CA TYR A 32 -14.95 26.73 14.55
C TYR A 32 -13.46 26.88 14.89
N ASP A 33 -13.09 27.89 15.69
CA ASP A 33 -11.71 28.11 16.11
C ASP A 33 -11.20 26.97 17.02
N GLU A 34 -12.04 26.47 17.94
CA GLU A 34 -11.72 25.30 18.77
C GLU A 34 -11.53 24.06 17.90
N HIS A 35 -12.40 23.84 16.92
CA HIS A 35 -12.25 22.75 15.95
C HIS A 35 -10.93 22.87 15.18
N LEU A 36 -10.58 24.07 14.69
CA LEU A 36 -9.31 24.29 13.99
C LEU A 36 -8.09 23.97 14.86
N LEU A 37 -8.13 24.33 16.14
CA LEU A 37 -7.05 24.02 17.10
C LEU A 37 -6.98 22.52 17.40
N GLU A 38 -8.11 21.83 17.46
CA GLU A 38 -8.19 20.39 17.68
C GLU A 38 -7.64 19.59 16.49
N VAL A 39 -7.95 20.00 15.26
CA VAL A 39 -7.52 19.27 14.06
C VAL A 39 -6.10 19.61 13.61
N GLN A 40 -5.57 20.77 13.96
CA GLN A 40 -4.25 21.22 13.50
C GLN A 40 -3.12 20.21 13.77
N PRO A 41 -2.98 19.60 14.97
CA PRO A 41 -1.95 18.61 15.24
C PRO A 41 -2.03 17.40 14.29
N ILE A 42 -3.24 16.91 13.99
CA ILE A 42 -3.48 15.77 13.10
C ILE A 42 -3.00 16.10 11.67
N TYR A 43 -3.29 17.31 11.17
CA TYR A 43 -2.81 17.74 9.87
C TYR A 43 -1.28 17.84 9.82
N LEU A 44 -0.65 18.37 10.88
CA LEU A 44 0.80 18.50 10.94
C LEU A 44 1.50 17.13 10.98
N GLU A 45 0.96 16.19 11.73
CA GLU A 45 1.43 14.80 11.77
C GLU A 45 1.33 14.15 10.38
N ARG A 46 0.20 14.32 9.69
CA ARG A 46 0.03 13.77 8.33
C ARG A 46 0.97 14.40 7.32
N ILE A 47 1.20 15.71 7.40
CA ILE A 47 2.19 16.41 6.56
C ILE A 47 3.60 15.85 6.83
N ALA A 48 3.97 15.67 8.10
CA ALA A 48 5.26 15.10 8.46
C ALA A 48 5.43 13.68 7.91
N PHE A 49 4.41 12.83 8.07
CA PHE A 49 4.40 11.46 7.55
C PHE A 49 4.57 11.41 6.03
N LEU A 50 3.82 12.20 5.26
CA LEU A 50 3.93 12.25 3.79
C LEU A 50 5.27 12.82 3.32
N ASN A 51 5.83 13.80 4.05
CA ASN A 51 7.16 14.32 3.77
C ASN A 51 8.24 13.25 3.99
N GLU A 52 8.13 12.46 5.06
CA GLU A 52 9.07 11.37 5.33
C GLU A 52 8.99 10.29 4.24
N LEU A 53 7.78 9.87 3.86
CA LEU A 53 7.59 8.92 2.74
C LEU A 53 8.23 9.44 1.44
N SER A 54 7.92 10.68 1.06
CA SER A 54 8.35 11.24 -0.23
C SER A 54 9.85 11.57 -0.29
N SER A 55 10.48 11.94 0.83
CA SER A 55 11.89 12.38 0.85
C SER A 55 12.88 11.32 1.32
N THR A 56 12.41 10.31 2.07
CA THR A 56 13.22 9.22 2.61
C THR A 56 12.84 7.91 1.92
N TRP A 57 11.65 7.38 2.20
CA TRP A 57 11.31 6.00 1.84
C TRP A 57 11.09 5.76 0.35
N MET A 58 10.60 6.77 -0.39
CA MET A 58 10.46 6.68 -1.84
C MET A 58 11.79 6.37 -2.55
N LYS A 59 12.93 6.70 -1.93
CA LYS A 59 14.25 6.37 -2.48
C LYS A 59 14.52 4.87 -2.56
N GLY A 60 13.83 4.06 -1.77
CA GLY A 60 13.91 2.59 -1.84
C GLY A 60 12.90 1.96 -2.79
N VAL A 61 12.01 2.74 -3.42
CA VAL A 61 10.92 2.23 -4.26
C VAL A 61 11.29 2.36 -5.72
N VAL A 62 11.13 1.28 -6.48
CA VAL A 62 11.61 1.18 -7.86
C VAL A 62 10.52 0.72 -8.83
N ARG A 63 10.64 1.14 -10.09
CA ARG A 63 9.85 0.59 -11.19
C ARG A 63 10.60 -0.57 -11.82
N VAL A 64 9.91 -1.70 -12.02
CA VAL A 64 10.46 -2.90 -12.65
C VAL A 64 9.83 -3.07 -14.02
N ASN A 65 10.66 -3.16 -15.05
CA ASN A 65 10.24 -3.44 -16.42
C ASN A 65 10.83 -4.76 -16.89
N LYS A 66 9.96 -5.58 -17.49
CA LYS A 66 10.34 -6.80 -18.20
C LYS A 66 10.02 -6.63 -19.67
N THR A 67 10.99 -6.88 -20.53
CA THR A 67 10.80 -6.90 -21.98
C THR A 67 11.31 -8.20 -22.56
N SER A 68 10.47 -8.91 -23.31
CA SER A 68 10.84 -10.06 -24.12
C SER A 68 10.18 -9.97 -25.50
N ALA A 69 10.48 -10.93 -26.39
CA ALA A 69 9.79 -11.02 -27.68
C ALA A 69 8.28 -11.33 -27.53
N MET A 70 7.87 -11.91 -26.40
CA MET A 70 6.51 -12.35 -26.16
C MET A 70 5.67 -11.32 -25.40
N SER A 71 6.26 -10.56 -24.49
CA SER A 71 5.50 -9.63 -23.64
C SER A 71 6.34 -8.47 -23.11
N VAL A 72 5.64 -7.40 -22.74
CA VAL A 72 6.16 -6.30 -21.94
C VAL A 72 5.34 -6.22 -20.66
N SER A 73 6.01 -6.12 -19.53
CA SER A 73 5.39 -5.92 -18.22
C SER A 73 6.05 -4.75 -17.50
N VAL A 74 5.23 -4.02 -16.75
CA VAL A 74 5.65 -2.92 -15.88
C VAL A 74 5.02 -3.15 -14.53
N GLY A 75 5.83 -3.05 -13.48
CA GLY A 75 5.42 -3.15 -12.09
C GLY A 75 6.28 -2.28 -11.20
N SER A 76 6.12 -2.50 -9.91
CA SER A 76 6.82 -1.83 -8.83
C SER A 76 7.69 -2.82 -8.06
N GLY A 77 8.55 -2.32 -7.20
CA GLY A 77 9.34 -3.12 -6.27
C GLY A 77 9.97 -2.25 -5.19
N LEU A 78 10.61 -2.89 -4.22
CA LEU A 78 11.34 -2.22 -3.16
C LEU A 78 12.76 -2.77 -3.00
N ILE A 79 13.68 -1.94 -2.53
CA ILE A 79 14.98 -2.38 -2.05
C ILE A 79 14.83 -2.89 -0.62
N PHE A 80 15.14 -4.17 -0.38
CA PHE A 80 14.96 -4.81 0.95
C PHE A 80 16.27 -5.27 1.59
N ASP A 81 17.35 -5.33 0.82
CA ASP A 81 18.69 -5.69 1.30
C ASP A 81 19.77 -5.08 0.39
N GLU A 82 21.00 -5.02 0.90
CA GLU A 82 22.16 -4.53 0.16
C GLU A 82 23.48 -5.18 0.61
N ASP A 83 24.44 -5.27 -0.33
CA ASP A 83 25.83 -5.58 -0.02
C ASP A 83 26.77 -4.46 -0.49
N LEU A 84 28.09 -4.68 -0.48
CA LEU A 84 29.05 -3.65 -0.90
C LEU A 84 28.89 -3.19 -2.36
N SER A 85 28.29 -4.00 -3.23
CA SER A 85 28.22 -3.80 -4.68
C SER A 85 26.81 -3.78 -5.25
N TYR A 86 25.81 -4.34 -4.56
CA TYR A 86 24.47 -4.54 -5.08
C TYR A 86 23.39 -4.10 -4.09
N TYR A 87 22.27 -3.65 -4.65
CA TYR A 87 20.98 -3.61 -3.98
C TYR A 87 20.14 -4.82 -4.44
N TYR A 88 19.33 -5.37 -3.54
CA TYR A 88 18.39 -6.44 -3.82
C TYR A 88 16.96 -5.90 -3.85
N VAL A 89 16.24 -6.22 -4.93
CA VAL A 89 14.91 -5.72 -5.23
C VAL A 89 13.90 -6.83 -5.04
N LEU A 90 12.87 -6.61 -4.23
CA LEU A 90 11.70 -7.47 -4.13
C LEU A 90 10.59 -6.91 -5.03
N THR A 91 9.95 -7.79 -5.80
CA THR A 91 8.81 -7.48 -6.68
C THR A 91 7.91 -8.71 -6.80
N ASN A 92 6.85 -8.66 -7.59
CA ASN A 92 6.02 -9.85 -7.84
C ASN A 92 6.63 -10.76 -8.91
N ASN A 93 6.37 -12.06 -8.80
CA ASN A 93 6.76 -13.05 -9.80
C ASN A 93 6.13 -12.72 -11.16
N HIS A 94 4.83 -12.45 -11.20
CA HIS A 94 4.13 -12.19 -12.46
C HIS A 94 4.63 -10.93 -13.20
N VAL A 95 5.25 -9.98 -12.48
CA VAL A 95 5.87 -8.79 -13.11
C VAL A 95 7.05 -9.20 -13.99
N ILE A 96 7.87 -10.15 -13.52
CA ILE A 96 9.09 -10.57 -14.22
C ILE A 96 8.96 -11.90 -14.94
N TYR A 97 7.88 -12.66 -14.73
CA TYR A 97 7.70 -14.00 -15.29
C TYR A 97 7.77 -14.00 -16.83
N ASP A 98 8.54 -14.95 -17.36
CA ASP A 98 8.62 -15.28 -18.78
C ASP A 98 9.10 -16.74 -18.89
N PRO A 99 8.47 -17.58 -19.75
CA PRO A 99 8.88 -18.97 -19.95
C PRO A 99 10.30 -19.10 -20.52
N HIS A 100 10.87 -18.02 -21.06
CA HIS A 100 12.20 -17.96 -21.64
C HIS A 100 13.03 -16.84 -20.98
N MET A 101 13.29 -16.96 -19.68
CA MET A 101 14.11 -16.01 -18.91
C MET A 101 15.43 -15.61 -19.59
N THR A 102 16.10 -16.52 -20.29
CA THR A 102 17.38 -16.22 -20.98
C THR A 102 17.26 -15.23 -22.14
N GLN A 103 16.04 -14.98 -22.63
CA GLN A 103 15.72 -14.01 -23.68
C GLN A 103 15.02 -12.76 -23.13
N THR A 104 14.95 -12.64 -21.81
CA THR A 104 14.25 -11.56 -21.12
C THR A 104 15.24 -10.49 -20.68
N THR A 105 14.89 -9.23 -20.93
CA THR A 105 15.60 -8.06 -20.38
C THR A 105 14.82 -7.54 -19.19
N LEU A 106 15.49 -7.46 -18.04
CA LEU A 106 14.97 -6.86 -16.82
C LEU A 106 15.65 -5.52 -16.58
N THR A 107 14.86 -4.48 -16.43
CA THR A 107 15.32 -3.10 -16.21
C THR A 107 14.63 -2.53 -14.99
N VAL A 108 15.40 -1.93 -14.10
CA VAL A 108 14.90 -1.24 -12.91
C VAL A 108 15.13 0.26 -13.05
N TYR A 109 14.16 1.06 -12.61
CA TYR A 109 14.25 2.50 -12.53
C TYR A 109 14.07 2.96 -11.08
N ASP A 110 14.97 3.80 -10.58
CA ASP A 110 14.81 4.41 -9.26
C ASP A 110 13.88 5.64 -9.28
N TYR A 111 13.69 6.25 -8.10
CA TYR A 111 12.85 7.43 -7.88
C TYR A 111 13.25 8.68 -8.69
N GLN A 112 14.47 8.71 -9.23
CA GLN A 112 15.00 9.77 -10.12
C GLN A 112 15.00 9.32 -11.59
N ASN A 113 14.43 8.15 -11.89
CA ASN A 113 14.38 7.51 -13.19
C ASN A 113 15.78 7.15 -13.75
N ASN A 114 16.81 6.99 -12.88
CA ASN A 114 18.06 6.35 -13.29
C ASN A 114 17.80 4.89 -13.64
N VAL A 115 18.52 4.38 -14.64
CA VAL A 115 18.27 3.06 -15.22
C VAL A 115 19.34 2.07 -14.77
N TYR A 116 18.90 0.88 -14.35
CA TYR A 116 19.74 -0.21 -13.90
C TYR A 116 19.40 -1.48 -14.70
N ALA A 117 20.43 -2.16 -15.21
CA ALA A 117 20.26 -3.53 -15.68
C ALA A 117 20.09 -4.44 -14.46
N ALA A 118 19.00 -5.19 -14.42
CA ALA A 118 18.67 -6.07 -13.31
C ALA A 118 19.03 -7.52 -13.63
N THR A 119 19.55 -8.24 -12.65
CA THR A 119 19.80 -9.68 -12.75
C THR A 119 18.76 -10.42 -11.91
N TYR A 120 18.11 -11.42 -12.50
CA TYR A 120 17.24 -12.34 -11.79
C TYR A 120 18.03 -13.14 -10.73
N ILE A 121 17.45 -13.29 -9.53
CA ILE A 121 18.02 -14.10 -8.44
C ILE A 121 17.15 -15.34 -8.20
N THR A 122 15.89 -15.14 -7.82
CA THR A 122 14.92 -16.21 -7.56
C THR A 122 13.49 -15.70 -7.74
N SER A 123 12.53 -16.59 -7.90
CA SER A 123 11.10 -16.30 -7.89
C SER A 123 10.29 -17.53 -7.52
N ASP A 124 9.09 -17.29 -7.00
CA ASP A 124 8.15 -18.33 -6.62
C ASP A 124 6.72 -17.88 -6.92
N ASN A 125 6.00 -18.68 -7.71
CA ASN A 125 4.61 -18.42 -8.09
C ASN A 125 3.64 -18.68 -6.94
N ASP A 126 3.99 -19.54 -5.97
CA ASP A 126 3.14 -19.83 -4.80
C ASP A 126 3.06 -18.63 -3.84
N TYR A 127 4.09 -17.78 -3.87
CA TYR A 127 4.11 -16.49 -3.16
C TYR A 127 3.79 -15.29 -4.04
N ASP A 128 3.83 -15.47 -5.36
CA ASP A 128 3.90 -14.39 -6.36
C ASP A 128 4.99 -13.36 -6.02
N LEU A 129 6.18 -13.83 -5.65
CA LEU A 129 7.34 -12.99 -5.30
C LEU A 129 8.56 -13.33 -6.14
N ALA A 130 9.38 -12.31 -6.40
CA ALA A 130 10.64 -12.45 -7.11
C ALA A 130 11.69 -11.48 -6.55
N VAL A 131 12.95 -11.92 -6.60
CA VAL A 131 14.11 -11.12 -6.23
C VAL A 131 14.98 -10.87 -7.45
N LEU A 132 15.33 -9.60 -7.62
CA LEU A 132 16.32 -9.13 -8.57
C LEU A 132 17.51 -8.52 -7.81
N ARG A 133 18.65 -8.37 -8.47
CA ARG A 133 19.72 -7.50 -7.99
C ARG A 133 20.09 -6.44 -9.02
N ILE A 134 20.46 -5.27 -8.53
CA ILE A 134 20.97 -4.14 -9.33
C ILE A 134 22.29 -3.67 -8.76
N ARG A 135 23.22 -3.27 -9.63
CA ARG A 135 24.54 -2.79 -9.19
C ARG A 135 24.42 -1.39 -8.62
N LYS A 136 25.03 -1.16 -7.45
CA LYS A 136 25.14 0.16 -6.84
C LYS A 136 25.89 1.13 -7.76
N ARG A 137 25.44 2.38 -7.74
CA ARG A 137 26.12 3.49 -8.39
C ARG A 137 26.77 4.37 -7.32
N SER A 138 27.89 5.00 -7.65
CA SER A 138 28.60 5.87 -6.71
C SER A 138 27.93 7.23 -6.50
N ASP A 139 27.00 7.60 -7.37
CA ASP A 139 26.30 8.89 -7.38
C ASP A 139 24.85 8.81 -6.85
N VAL A 140 24.38 7.62 -6.48
CA VAL A 140 23.01 7.38 -6.01
C VAL A 140 23.03 6.51 -4.76
N ASP A 141 22.34 6.98 -3.73
CA ASP A 141 22.08 6.26 -2.49
C ASP A 141 20.57 5.94 -2.42
N LEU A 142 20.24 4.65 -2.30
CA LEU A 142 18.86 4.16 -2.23
C LEU A 142 18.60 3.61 -0.83
N ASN A 143 17.42 3.86 -0.29
CA ASN A 143 17.08 3.39 1.04
C ASN A 143 16.71 1.90 1.01
N VAL A 144 17.16 1.17 2.03
CA VAL A 144 16.76 -0.21 2.28
C VAL A 144 15.60 -0.22 3.26
N PHE A 145 14.52 -0.92 2.92
CA PHE A 145 13.35 -1.07 3.77
C PHE A 145 13.58 -2.02 4.94
N ILE A 146 12.90 -1.74 6.05
CA ILE A 146 12.85 -2.60 7.24
C ILE A 146 11.45 -3.21 7.33
N PHE A 147 11.38 -4.48 7.65
CA PHE A 147 10.15 -5.25 7.70
C PHE A 147 9.51 -5.19 9.09
N ALA A 148 8.18 -5.12 9.10
CA ALA A 148 7.42 -5.24 10.33
C ALA A 148 7.63 -6.63 10.93
N LYS A 149 7.78 -6.65 12.25
CA LYS A 149 7.98 -7.88 12.99
C LYS A 149 6.72 -8.72 13.05
N GLU A 150 5.61 -8.08 13.37
CA GLU A 150 4.31 -8.71 13.50
C GLU A 150 3.40 -8.31 12.32
N PRO A 151 2.39 -9.14 11.99
CA PRO A 151 1.32 -8.74 11.10
C PRO A 151 0.62 -7.46 11.55
N MET A 152 0.06 -6.75 10.59
CA MET A 152 -0.72 -5.53 10.81
C MET A 152 -2.11 -5.87 11.36
N ASP A 153 -2.63 -5.03 12.26
CA ASP A 153 -3.97 -5.22 12.83
C ASP A 153 -5.06 -4.64 11.92
N PHE A 154 -6.28 -5.15 12.05
CA PHE A 154 -7.45 -4.60 11.34
C PHE A 154 -7.70 -3.14 11.71
N ASP A 155 -8.28 -2.39 10.77
CA ASP A 155 -8.61 -0.97 10.91
C ASP A 155 -7.38 -0.05 11.10
N GLU A 156 -6.16 -0.56 10.94
CA GLU A 156 -4.95 0.26 10.94
C GLU A 156 -4.70 0.95 9.59
N GLU A 157 -4.07 2.12 9.64
CA GLU A 157 -3.71 2.89 8.45
C GLU A 157 -2.55 2.24 7.69
N ILE A 158 -2.77 1.93 6.42
CA ILE A 158 -1.79 1.34 5.51
C ILE A 158 -1.45 2.34 4.40
N THR A 159 -0.17 2.56 4.14
CA THR A 159 0.28 3.44 3.05
C THR A 159 1.13 2.68 2.04
N THR A 160 0.84 2.86 0.76
CA THR A 160 1.53 2.20 -0.34
C THR A 160 2.34 3.17 -1.18
N MET A 161 3.47 2.68 -1.68
CA MET A 161 4.35 3.42 -2.59
C MET A 161 4.68 2.56 -3.81
N GLY A 162 4.58 3.15 -5.00
CA GLY A 162 4.85 2.42 -6.24
C GLY A 162 4.70 3.24 -7.52
N TYR A 163 4.60 2.53 -8.64
CA TYR A 163 4.55 3.06 -10.00
C TYR A 163 3.31 2.56 -10.77
N PRO A 164 2.08 2.78 -10.27
CA PRO A 164 0.85 2.47 -11.00
C PRO A 164 0.86 3.18 -12.36
N GLU A 165 0.56 2.43 -13.42
CA GLU A 165 0.61 2.87 -14.82
C GLU A 165 1.98 3.46 -15.23
N GLY A 166 3.04 3.15 -14.49
CA GLY A 166 4.38 3.71 -14.67
C GLY A 166 4.53 5.16 -14.18
N GLN A 167 3.53 5.71 -13.47
CA GLN A 167 3.60 7.03 -12.85
C GLN A 167 4.74 7.11 -11.83
N LEU A 168 5.37 8.27 -11.71
CA LEU A 168 6.49 8.44 -10.78
C LEU A 168 5.98 8.64 -9.36
N ASN A 169 6.50 7.84 -8.42
CA ASN A 169 6.44 8.09 -6.98
C ASN A 169 5.02 8.23 -6.42
N ALA A 170 4.10 7.33 -6.81
CA ALA A 170 2.73 7.37 -6.29
C ALA A 170 2.71 6.95 -4.82
N ILE A 171 1.96 7.69 -4.00
CA ILE A 171 1.70 7.39 -2.58
C ILE A 171 0.19 7.33 -2.40
N HIS A 172 -0.32 6.22 -1.87
CA HIS A 172 -1.73 6.07 -1.52
C HIS A 172 -1.89 5.57 -0.10
N THR A 173 -2.78 6.17 0.66
CA THR A 173 -3.11 5.72 2.01
C THR A 173 -4.53 5.20 2.05
N GLY A 174 -4.74 4.16 2.83
CA GLY A 174 -6.02 3.50 3.05
C GLY A 174 -6.03 2.81 4.40
N VAL A 175 -6.87 1.78 4.52
CA VAL A 175 -7.05 1.01 5.75
C VAL A 175 -7.01 -0.48 5.43
N LEU A 176 -6.42 -1.27 6.32
CA LEU A 176 -6.50 -2.73 6.27
C LEU A 176 -7.88 -3.19 6.74
N LEU A 177 -8.60 -3.93 5.90
CA LEU A 177 -9.98 -4.34 6.16
C LEU A 177 -10.09 -5.79 6.63
N ASP A 178 -9.34 -6.71 6.02
CA ASP A 178 -9.46 -8.14 6.32
C ASP A 178 -8.22 -8.94 5.90
N TYR A 179 -8.15 -10.19 6.35
CA TYR A 179 -7.28 -11.25 5.84
C TYR A 179 -8.14 -12.39 5.31
N GLY A 180 -7.91 -12.82 4.06
CA GLY A 180 -8.68 -13.94 3.54
C GLY A 180 -8.20 -14.48 2.20
N PRO A 181 -8.76 -15.61 1.75
CA PRO A 181 -8.38 -16.22 0.50
C PRO A 181 -8.94 -15.43 -0.68
N VAL A 182 -8.16 -15.33 -1.75
CA VAL A 182 -8.59 -14.73 -3.02
C VAL A 182 -8.32 -15.69 -4.17
N GLN A 183 -9.23 -15.71 -5.15
CA GLN A 183 -9.01 -16.45 -6.40
C GLN A 183 -8.62 -15.47 -7.49
N ILE A 184 -7.48 -15.71 -8.12
CA ILE A 184 -6.96 -14.92 -9.23
C ILE A 184 -7.07 -15.77 -10.51
N ASP A 185 -7.79 -15.27 -11.52
CA ASP A 185 -7.97 -15.95 -12.81
C ASP A 185 -6.75 -15.72 -13.71
N VAL A 186 -5.62 -16.30 -13.31
CA VAL A 186 -4.33 -16.28 -14.02
C VAL A 186 -3.76 -17.69 -14.02
N ASP A 187 -2.94 -18.02 -15.02
CA ASP A 187 -2.21 -19.30 -15.09
C ASP A 187 -1.43 -19.54 -13.78
N GLU A 188 -1.64 -20.70 -13.16
CA GLU A 188 -1.02 -21.07 -11.87
C GLU A 188 0.51 -21.09 -11.94
N ASN A 189 1.12 -21.28 -13.10
CA ASN A 189 2.58 -21.17 -13.25
C ASN A 189 3.09 -19.72 -13.10
N ILE A 190 2.18 -18.74 -13.14
CA ILE A 190 2.47 -17.31 -12.98
C ILE A 190 2.07 -16.84 -11.58
N ILE A 191 0.84 -17.14 -11.15
CA ILE A 191 0.32 -16.76 -9.82
C ILE A 191 -0.41 -17.97 -9.24
N ASN A 192 0.07 -18.49 -8.11
CA ASN A 192 -0.54 -19.62 -7.38
C ASN A 192 -0.65 -19.34 -5.87
N VAL A 193 -1.07 -18.13 -5.52
CA VAL A 193 -1.23 -17.71 -4.13
C VAL A 193 -2.39 -18.46 -3.47
N ASN A 194 -2.06 -19.30 -2.48
CA ASN A 194 -3.01 -20.18 -1.79
C ASN A 194 -3.07 -19.95 -0.25
N PHE A 195 -2.64 -18.77 0.20
CA PHE A 195 -2.72 -18.34 1.60
C PHE A 195 -3.66 -17.12 1.73
N ASP A 196 -4.01 -16.79 2.98
CA ASP A 196 -4.78 -15.58 3.27
C ASP A 196 -3.96 -14.33 2.96
N VAL A 197 -4.51 -13.44 2.14
CA VAL A 197 -3.90 -12.17 1.73
C VAL A 197 -4.52 -11.01 2.50
N MET A 198 -3.81 -9.89 2.58
CA MET A 198 -4.37 -8.65 3.10
C MET A 198 -5.36 -8.07 2.08
N ILE A 199 -6.51 -7.63 2.56
CA ILE A 199 -7.54 -6.91 1.79
C ILE A 199 -7.62 -5.49 2.33
N ALA A 200 -7.29 -4.49 1.50
CA ALA A 200 -7.22 -3.10 1.94
C ALA A 200 -7.97 -2.15 1.00
N GLU A 201 -8.46 -1.03 1.55
CA GLU A 201 -9.08 0.05 0.77
C GLU A 201 -8.01 0.92 0.11
N LEU A 202 -7.44 0.43 -0.99
CA LEU A 202 -6.37 1.10 -1.72
C LEU A 202 -6.64 1.01 -3.22
N PRO A 203 -6.41 2.10 -3.98
CA PRO A 203 -6.58 2.06 -5.43
C PRO A 203 -5.50 1.19 -6.07
N VAL A 204 -5.91 0.21 -6.87
CA VAL A 204 -5.00 -0.62 -7.67
C VAL A 204 -5.26 -0.41 -9.15
N LYS A 205 -4.19 -0.18 -9.91
CA LYS A 205 -4.16 -0.17 -11.37
C LYS A 205 -3.07 -1.10 -11.90
N SER A 206 -3.06 -1.35 -13.21
CA SER A 206 -1.90 -1.97 -13.88
C SER A 206 -0.61 -1.24 -13.49
N GLY A 207 0.46 -1.97 -13.16
CA GLY A 207 1.72 -1.39 -12.63
C GLY A 207 1.80 -1.25 -11.11
N SER A 208 0.70 -1.40 -10.38
CA SER A 208 0.71 -1.37 -8.89
C SER A 208 1.30 -2.64 -8.29
N SER A 209 1.32 -3.76 -9.04
CA SER A 209 1.95 -5.00 -8.61
C SER A 209 3.40 -4.77 -8.17
N GLY A 210 3.73 -5.19 -6.97
CA GLY A 210 5.01 -5.03 -6.31
C GLY A 210 5.15 -3.71 -5.55
N SER A 211 4.09 -2.91 -5.45
CA SER A 211 4.09 -1.70 -4.61
C SER A 211 4.25 -2.11 -3.16
N VAL A 212 5.17 -1.44 -2.46
CA VAL A 212 5.40 -1.69 -1.04
C VAL A 212 4.26 -1.07 -0.23
N ALA A 213 3.80 -1.79 0.80
CA ALA A 213 2.89 -1.26 1.80
C ALA A 213 3.60 -1.15 3.15
N VAL A 214 3.42 -0.02 3.83
CA VAL A 214 4.02 0.28 5.14
C VAL A 214 2.97 0.72 6.16
N ASN A 215 3.26 0.46 7.43
CA ASN A 215 2.49 1.01 8.55
C ASN A 215 2.93 2.46 8.89
N VAL A 216 2.35 3.02 9.95
CA VAL A 216 2.66 4.39 10.44
C VAL A 216 4.11 4.58 10.90
N ASN A 217 4.84 3.48 11.17
CA ASN A 217 6.25 3.47 11.53
C ASN A 217 7.18 3.28 10.31
N PHE A 218 6.62 3.27 9.10
CA PHE A 218 7.34 3.02 7.83
C PHE A 218 7.91 1.60 7.68
N GLU A 219 7.43 0.67 8.47
CA GLU A 219 7.82 -0.75 8.41
C GLU A 219 7.00 -1.45 7.34
N VAL A 220 7.64 -2.31 6.53
CA VAL A 220 6.95 -3.04 5.46
C VAL A 220 5.99 -4.06 6.08
N VAL A 221 4.71 -3.96 5.70
CA VAL A 221 3.63 -4.87 6.13
C VAL A 221 3.14 -5.79 5.00
N GLY A 222 3.47 -5.47 3.73
CA GLY A 222 3.11 -6.31 2.60
C GLY A 222 3.44 -5.70 1.25
N LEU A 223 3.11 -6.44 0.18
CA LEU A 223 3.26 -5.99 -1.22
C LEU A 223 1.96 -6.18 -1.99
N ILE A 224 1.49 -5.16 -2.71
CA ILE A 224 0.34 -5.30 -3.61
C ILE A 224 0.69 -6.31 -4.71
N PHE A 225 -0.18 -7.28 -4.96
CA PHE A 225 -0.01 -8.23 -6.08
C PHE A 225 -1.23 -8.29 -7.02
N ALA A 226 -2.42 -7.96 -6.51
CA ALA A 226 -3.66 -7.97 -7.28
C ALA A 226 -4.67 -6.94 -6.73
N GLY A 227 -5.82 -6.84 -7.39
CA GLY A 227 -6.97 -6.08 -6.93
C GLY A 227 -8.26 -6.59 -7.55
N ASN A 228 -9.41 -6.30 -6.94
CA ASN A 228 -10.71 -6.68 -7.49
C ASN A 228 -11.23 -5.61 -8.46
N PHE A 229 -11.11 -5.89 -9.76
CA PHE A 229 -11.66 -5.02 -10.79
C PHE A 229 -13.13 -5.37 -11.04
N THR A 230 -14.04 -4.45 -10.72
CA THR A 230 -15.48 -4.63 -10.95
C THR A 230 -15.94 -3.86 -12.20
N ASN A 231 -16.93 -4.39 -12.92
CA ASN A 231 -17.67 -3.69 -13.99
C ASN A 231 -16.83 -3.00 -15.09
N GLY A 232 -15.67 -3.56 -15.44
CA GLY A 232 -14.79 -2.97 -16.46
C GLY A 232 -14.08 -1.69 -16.00
N SER A 233 -14.05 -1.41 -14.70
CA SER A 233 -13.22 -0.36 -14.10
C SER A 233 -11.74 -0.66 -14.32
N ASN A 234 -10.96 0.40 -14.58
CA ASN A 234 -9.50 0.32 -14.63
C ASN A 234 -8.84 0.55 -13.25
N VAL A 235 -9.66 0.72 -12.20
CA VAL A 235 -9.22 0.86 -10.81
C VAL A 235 -9.98 -0.17 -9.97
N ALA A 236 -9.27 -0.94 -9.15
CA ALA A 236 -9.89 -1.88 -8.24
C ALA A 236 -10.56 -1.17 -7.05
N ASP A 237 -11.59 -1.80 -6.47
CA ASP A 237 -12.24 -1.30 -5.27
C ASP A 237 -11.41 -1.58 -4.00
N TYR A 238 -10.66 -2.69 -4.00
CA TYR A 238 -9.77 -3.18 -2.96
C TYR A 238 -8.44 -3.65 -3.55
N ALA A 239 -7.38 -3.48 -2.77
CA ALA A 239 -6.08 -4.07 -3.03
C ALA A 239 -5.96 -5.42 -2.34
N PHE A 240 -5.30 -6.36 -3.01
CA PHE A 240 -4.85 -7.62 -2.43
C PHE A 240 -3.34 -7.58 -2.28
N LEU A 241 -2.85 -7.80 -1.06
CA LEU A 241 -1.43 -7.72 -0.73
C LEU A 241 -0.92 -9.02 -0.12
N ILE A 242 0.28 -9.41 -0.50
CA ILE A 242 1.02 -10.51 0.13
C ILE A 242 1.45 -10.02 1.52
N PRO A 243 1.02 -10.66 2.62
CA PRO A 243 1.36 -10.24 3.99
C PRO A 243 2.85 -10.39 4.28
N ILE A 244 3.37 -9.58 5.21
CA ILE A 244 4.80 -9.59 5.56
C ILE A 244 5.32 -10.97 5.99
N ASP A 245 4.51 -11.79 6.67
CA ASP A 245 4.93 -13.13 7.08
C ASP A 245 5.20 -14.05 5.89
N GLN A 246 4.41 -13.92 4.82
CA GLN A 246 4.61 -14.69 3.59
C GLN A 246 5.83 -14.19 2.83
N VAL A 247 6.07 -12.88 2.84
CA VAL A 247 7.31 -12.29 2.30
C VAL A 247 8.53 -12.83 3.04
N LYS A 248 8.52 -12.81 4.37
CA LYS A 248 9.60 -13.34 5.21
C LYS A 248 9.81 -14.84 5.01
N ALA A 249 8.73 -15.61 4.89
CA ALA A 249 8.79 -17.04 4.60
C ALA A 249 9.46 -17.33 3.25
N PHE A 250 9.08 -16.59 2.20
CA PHE A 250 9.70 -16.69 0.88
C PHE A 250 11.20 -16.38 0.92
N LEU A 251 11.59 -15.26 1.56
CA LEU A 251 13.01 -14.88 1.66
C LEU A 251 13.83 -15.90 2.46
N THR A 252 13.30 -16.35 3.59
CA THR A 252 13.94 -17.36 4.45
C THR A 252 14.14 -18.69 3.71
N THR A 253 13.11 -19.16 3.00
CA THR A 253 13.16 -20.41 2.21
C THR A 253 14.21 -20.34 1.10
N ASN A 254 14.45 -19.15 0.56
CA ASN A 254 15.46 -18.90 -0.47
C ASN A 254 16.84 -18.48 0.09
N GLU A 255 17.05 -18.57 1.42
CA GLU A 255 18.31 -18.21 2.09
C GLU A 255 18.73 -16.75 1.86
N LEU A 256 17.75 -15.84 1.71
CA LEU A 256 17.98 -14.40 1.52
C LEU A 256 17.83 -13.65 2.85
N ALA A 257 18.80 -12.78 3.13
CA ALA A 257 18.75 -11.91 4.30
C ALA A 257 17.70 -10.80 4.12
N TYR A 258 17.14 -10.34 5.23
CA TYR A 258 16.28 -9.16 5.28
C TYR A 258 16.41 -8.48 6.64
N HIS A 259 16.04 -7.20 6.71
CA HIS A 259 16.05 -6.42 7.94
C HIS A 259 14.66 -6.39 8.54
N GLU A 260 14.55 -6.67 9.84
CA GLU A 260 13.31 -6.65 10.62
C GLU A 260 13.51 -5.81 11.88
N VAL A 261 12.45 -5.19 12.38
CA VAL A 261 12.49 -4.38 13.59
C VAL A 261 12.87 -5.23 14.82
N GLU A 262 13.88 -4.79 15.56
CA GLU A 262 14.24 -5.37 16.86
C GLU A 262 13.23 -4.94 17.95
N SER A 263 12.89 -5.85 18.86
CA SER A 263 11.96 -5.62 19.98
C SER A 263 12.54 -4.80 21.12
#